data_AF-A0A330L186-F1
#
_entry.id   AF-A0A330L186-F1
#
_cell.length_a   1.000
_cell.length_b   1.000
_cell.length_c   1.000
_cell.angle_alpha   90.00
_cell.angle_beta   90.00
_cell.angle_gamma   90.00
#
_symmetry.space_group_name_H-M   'P 1'
#
loop_
_entity.id
_entity.type
_entity.pdbx_description
1 polymer ?
#
loop_
_entity_poly.entity_id
_entity_poly.type
_entity_poly.pdbx_seq_one_letter_code
_entity_poly.pdbx_strand_id
1 'polypeptide(L)'
;MTHRRRRSILALGVVWLLIADVATAGEYVLVLGKGIEVCEAFLKNLNSFPGDPPMVCERKVNPKFPEFSKPTWQPLDALKHLDLIEQIERWKPYETGFEDPNRREEILTRIKERIANGDIRLATIELDIEQDGVSETVLKYEYAGCDPSNESHFSGTSGRSFYVLTSDKTKLDKEKSGNFAIALRADMFLFNSRPYITVWAGNPGFKNGLLSIYRPFSLVGTQPGRCDYRYKAAKTRRQS
;
A
#
# COMPACT_ATOMS: atom_id res chain seq x y z
N MET A 1 -72.89 -21.38 -16.52
CA MET A 1 -71.85 -21.23 -15.47
C MET A 1 -70.51 -21.61 -16.08
N THR A 2 -69.68 -20.61 -16.38
CA THR A 2 -68.43 -20.72 -17.14
C THR A 2 -67.26 -20.51 -16.19
N HIS A 3 -66.52 -21.57 -15.85
CA HIS A 3 -65.35 -21.47 -14.97
C HIS A 3 -64.06 -21.36 -15.79
N ARG A 4 -63.49 -20.16 -15.75
CA ARG A 4 -62.23 -19.71 -16.35
C ARG A 4 -61.05 -20.37 -15.59
N ARG A 5 -60.30 -21.28 -16.22
CA ARG A 5 -58.97 -21.71 -15.74
C ARG A 5 -57.89 -20.88 -16.43
N ARG A 6 -57.38 -19.86 -15.73
CA ARG A 6 -56.08 -19.24 -16.01
C ARG A 6 -55.19 -19.49 -14.79
N ARG A 7 -54.27 -20.44 -14.89
CA ARG A 7 -53.18 -20.59 -13.92
C ARG A 7 -51.88 -20.84 -14.68
N SER A 8 -50.85 -20.11 -14.23
CA SER A 8 -49.43 -20.45 -14.33
C SER A 8 -48.67 -20.03 -15.59
N ILE A 9 -48.38 -18.71 -15.72
CA ILE A 9 -47.24 -18.19 -16.50
C ILE A 9 -46.43 -17.22 -15.62
N LEU A 10 -46.22 -17.55 -14.35
CA LEU A 10 -45.49 -16.69 -13.41
C LEU A 10 -44.55 -17.56 -12.57
N ALA A 11 -43.60 -18.21 -13.23
CA ALA A 11 -42.49 -18.90 -12.56
C ALA A 11 -41.15 -18.83 -13.31
N LEU A 12 -41.11 -18.32 -14.54
CA LEU A 12 -39.89 -18.27 -15.37
C LEU A 12 -39.18 -16.90 -15.41
N GLY A 13 -39.77 -15.84 -14.83
CA GLY A 13 -39.18 -14.49 -14.86
C GLY A 13 -38.16 -14.19 -13.74
N VAL A 14 -38.16 -14.96 -12.64
CA VAL A 14 -37.36 -14.63 -11.44
C VAL A 14 -35.93 -15.19 -11.52
N VAL A 15 -35.67 -16.22 -12.34
CA VAL A 15 -34.33 -16.83 -12.47
C VAL A 15 -33.38 -15.98 -13.35
N TRP A 16 -33.91 -15.12 -14.23
CA TRP A 16 -33.09 -14.24 -15.07
C TRP A 16 -32.57 -12.97 -14.36
N LEU A 17 -33.10 -12.63 -13.18
CA LEU A 17 -32.65 -11.47 -12.39
C LEU A 17 -31.47 -11.79 -11.44
N LEU A 18 -30.98 -13.03 -11.43
CA LEU A 18 -29.84 -13.45 -10.61
C LEU A 18 -28.52 -13.54 -11.38
N ILE A 19 -28.52 -13.28 -12.68
CA ILE A 19 -27.30 -12.87 -13.41
C ILE A 19 -27.14 -11.36 -13.19
N ALA A 20 -27.14 -10.95 -11.92
CA ALA A 20 -26.57 -9.66 -11.56
C ALA A 20 -25.12 -9.75 -11.99
N ASP A 21 -24.75 -8.94 -12.98
CA ASP A 21 -23.38 -8.73 -13.41
C ASP A 21 -22.50 -8.65 -12.16
N VAL A 22 -21.77 -9.74 -11.88
CA VAL A 22 -20.66 -9.68 -10.94
C VAL A 22 -19.67 -8.79 -11.67
N ALA A 23 -19.76 -7.49 -11.44
CA ALA A 23 -18.83 -6.51 -11.94
C ALA A 23 -17.48 -6.86 -11.33
N THR A 24 -16.75 -7.77 -11.98
CA THR A 24 -15.43 -8.20 -11.54
C THR A 24 -14.55 -6.97 -11.63
N ALA A 25 -14.01 -6.52 -10.51
CA ALA A 25 -13.23 -5.29 -10.47
C ALA A 25 -12.03 -5.32 -11.44
N GLY A 26 -11.46 -6.51 -11.69
CA GLY A 26 -10.33 -6.78 -12.56
C GLY A 26 -9.51 -7.95 -12.02
N GLU A 27 -8.33 -8.19 -12.60
CA GLU A 27 -7.36 -9.19 -12.11
C GLU A 27 -5.93 -8.66 -12.14
N TYR A 28 -5.08 -9.22 -11.28
CA TYR A 28 -3.64 -9.02 -11.33
C TYR A 28 -2.98 -10.10 -12.17
N VAL A 29 -1.98 -9.70 -12.98
CA VAL A 29 -1.16 -10.62 -13.77
C VAL A 29 0.31 -10.40 -13.44
N LEU A 30 1.02 -11.48 -13.11
CA LEU A 30 2.46 -11.45 -12.86
C LEU A 30 3.21 -11.15 -14.17
N VAL A 31 3.96 -10.04 -14.18
CA VAL A 31 4.78 -9.57 -15.31
C VAL A 31 6.25 -9.90 -15.08
N LEU A 32 6.73 -9.81 -13.84
CA LEU A 32 8.10 -10.12 -13.44
C LEU A 32 8.09 -10.96 -12.15
N GLY A 33 8.99 -11.93 -12.04
CA GLY A 33 9.15 -12.76 -10.84
C GLY A 33 8.61 -14.19 -10.95
N LYS A 34 8.42 -14.72 -12.16
CA LYS A 34 8.04 -16.14 -12.36
C LYS A 34 9.09 -17.07 -11.78
N GLY A 35 8.67 -18.13 -11.08
CA GLY A 35 9.55 -19.05 -10.38
C GLY A 35 10.07 -18.54 -9.03
N ILE A 36 9.70 -17.33 -8.61
CA ILE A 36 9.98 -16.81 -7.27
C ILE A 36 8.75 -17.06 -6.39
N GLU A 37 8.92 -17.86 -5.34
CA GLU A 37 7.83 -18.36 -4.49
C GLU A 37 6.92 -17.25 -3.95
N VAL A 38 7.49 -16.21 -3.32
CA VAL A 38 6.72 -15.09 -2.78
C VAL A 38 5.93 -14.36 -3.87
N CYS A 39 6.45 -14.31 -5.11
CA CYS A 39 5.74 -13.64 -6.20
C CYS A 39 4.48 -14.41 -6.62
N GLU A 40 4.62 -15.73 -6.75
CA GLU A 40 3.50 -16.59 -7.15
C GLU A 40 2.46 -16.73 -6.04
N ALA A 41 2.91 -16.82 -4.79
CA ALA A 41 2.02 -16.81 -3.63
C ALA A 41 1.26 -15.48 -3.51
N PHE A 42 1.95 -14.35 -3.68
CA PHE A 42 1.30 -13.05 -3.56
C PHE A 42 0.35 -12.76 -4.73
N LEU A 43 0.61 -13.29 -5.94
CA LEU A 43 -0.37 -13.28 -7.03
C LEU A 43 -1.69 -13.95 -6.61
N LYS A 44 -1.61 -15.13 -6.00
CA LYS A 44 -2.79 -15.87 -5.49
C LYS A 44 -3.51 -15.06 -4.42
N ASN A 45 -2.76 -14.40 -3.52
CA ASN A 45 -3.33 -13.49 -2.52
C ASN A 45 -4.11 -12.34 -3.18
N LEU A 46 -3.49 -11.61 -4.12
CA LEU A 46 -4.12 -10.47 -4.79
C LEU A 46 -5.42 -10.85 -5.50
N ASN A 47 -5.43 -11.98 -6.21
CA ASN A 47 -6.59 -12.45 -6.97
C ASN A 47 -7.63 -13.20 -6.11
N SER A 48 -7.41 -13.33 -4.79
CA SER A 48 -8.36 -13.99 -3.88
C SER A 48 -9.47 -13.07 -3.36
N PHE A 49 -9.47 -11.79 -3.78
CA PHE A 49 -10.47 -10.78 -3.43
C PHE A 49 -11.30 -10.39 -4.66
N PRO A 50 -12.15 -11.29 -5.19
CA PRO A 50 -12.95 -10.99 -6.36
C PRO A 50 -13.93 -9.86 -6.06
N GLY A 51 -13.91 -8.79 -6.86
CA GLY A 51 -14.79 -7.63 -6.72
C GLY A 51 -14.20 -6.47 -5.94
N ASP A 52 -13.08 -6.64 -5.23
CA ASP A 52 -12.38 -5.54 -4.59
C ASP A 52 -11.73 -4.63 -5.65
N PRO A 53 -11.78 -3.29 -5.49
CA PRO A 53 -10.99 -2.40 -6.33
C PRO A 53 -9.49 -2.71 -6.15
N PRO A 54 -8.64 -2.27 -7.09
CA PRO A 54 -7.19 -2.38 -6.93
C PRO A 54 -6.72 -1.94 -5.56
N MET A 55 -5.84 -2.74 -4.97
CA MET A 55 -5.24 -2.52 -3.66
C MET A 55 -4.18 -1.41 -3.73
N VAL A 56 -4.63 -0.18 -4.01
CA VAL A 56 -3.77 1.00 -4.15
C VAL A 56 -3.36 1.57 -2.78
N CYS A 57 -4.23 1.45 -1.78
CA CYS A 57 -4.05 2.05 -0.45
C CYS A 57 -3.51 1.07 0.57
N GLU A 58 -4.22 -0.03 0.80
CA GLU A 58 -3.81 -1.09 1.71
C GLU A 58 -3.81 -2.41 0.95
N ARG A 59 -2.77 -3.22 1.14
CA ARG A 59 -2.67 -4.54 0.52
C ARG A 59 -3.18 -5.53 1.54
N LYS A 60 -4.41 -5.98 1.30
CA LYS A 60 -5.05 -7.00 2.12
C LYS A 60 -4.29 -8.31 1.95
N VAL A 61 -4.17 -9.05 3.04
CA VAL A 61 -3.71 -10.44 3.05
C VAL A 61 -4.90 -11.31 3.39
N ASN A 62 -5.15 -12.33 2.57
CA ASN A 62 -6.26 -13.24 2.78
C ASN A 62 -5.88 -14.26 3.85
N PRO A 63 -6.66 -14.42 4.93
CA PRO A 63 -6.37 -15.38 5.99
C PRO A 63 -6.24 -16.84 5.51
N LYS A 64 -6.72 -17.17 4.30
CA LYS A 64 -6.53 -18.49 3.69
C LYS A 64 -5.07 -18.82 3.33
N PHE A 65 -4.19 -17.82 3.28
CA PHE A 65 -2.77 -17.98 2.99
C PHE A 65 -1.96 -17.68 4.27
N PRO A 66 -1.78 -18.68 5.15
CA PRO A 66 -1.15 -18.50 6.47
C PRO A 66 0.32 -18.06 6.40
N GLU A 67 0.97 -18.24 5.26
CA GLU A 67 2.31 -17.71 4.98
C GLU A 67 2.38 -16.18 5.04
N PHE A 68 1.25 -15.48 4.82
CA PHE A 68 1.18 -14.02 4.80
C PHE A 68 0.68 -13.46 6.13
N SER A 69 1.32 -12.39 6.59
CA SER A 69 0.81 -11.59 7.70
C SER A 69 1.11 -10.11 7.51
N LYS A 70 0.46 -9.28 8.34
CA LYS A 70 0.75 -7.84 8.40
C LYS A 70 1.56 -7.55 9.66
N PRO A 71 2.59 -6.69 9.58
CA PRO A 71 3.28 -6.21 10.76
C PRO A 71 2.31 -5.50 11.72
N THR A 72 2.45 -5.76 13.01
CA THR A 72 1.70 -5.08 14.07
C THR A 72 2.41 -3.80 14.47
N TRP A 73 1.99 -2.68 13.88
CA TRP A 73 2.55 -1.37 14.14
C TRP A 73 2.13 -0.83 15.51
N GLN A 74 3.09 -0.26 16.25
CA GLN A 74 2.88 0.48 17.49
C GLN A 74 2.73 1.97 17.15
N PRO A 75 1.55 2.59 17.38
CA PRO A 75 1.37 4.02 17.10
C PRO A 75 2.35 4.89 17.91
N LEU A 76 2.88 5.92 17.28
CA LEU A 76 3.69 6.96 17.93
C LEU A 76 2.95 8.30 17.89
N ASP A 77 3.07 9.06 18.98
CA ASP A 77 2.54 10.42 19.06
C ASP A 77 3.38 11.36 18.19
N ALA A 78 2.89 11.66 16.99
CA ALA A 78 3.60 12.49 16.02
C ALA A 78 3.95 13.89 16.56
N LEU A 79 3.16 14.46 17.49
CA LEU A 79 3.45 15.77 18.08
C LEU A 79 4.65 15.73 19.04
N LYS A 80 4.91 14.57 19.65
CA LYS A 80 6.09 14.37 20.51
C LYS A 80 7.36 14.02 19.73
N HIS A 81 7.22 13.71 18.44
CA HIS A 81 8.29 13.26 17.56
C HIS A 81 8.46 14.17 16.33
N LEU A 82 8.24 15.48 16.49
CA LEU A 82 8.39 16.46 15.41
C LEU A 82 9.82 16.51 14.86
N ASP A 83 10.81 16.19 15.67
CA ASP A 83 12.22 16.10 15.30
C ASP A 83 12.48 14.98 14.27
N LEU A 84 11.82 13.83 14.41
CA LEU A 84 11.89 12.74 13.42
C LEU A 84 11.22 13.17 12.11
N ILE A 85 10.07 13.85 12.18
CA ILE A 85 9.37 14.35 10.99
C ILE A 85 10.22 15.41 10.28
N GLU A 86 10.83 16.33 11.02
CA GLU A 86 11.76 17.32 10.46
C GLU A 86 12.95 16.64 9.77
N GLN A 87 13.54 15.60 10.36
CA GLN A 87 14.61 14.83 9.73
C GLN A 87 14.16 14.19 8.41
N ILE A 88 12.95 13.63 8.36
CA ILE A 88 12.35 13.04 7.15
C ILE A 88 12.14 14.11 6.08
N GLU A 89 11.53 15.24 6.43
CA GLU A 89 11.22 16.30 5.48
C GLU A 89 12.51 16.93 4.91
N ARG A 90 13.56 17.09 5.72
CA ARG A 90 14.90 17.54 5.29
C ARG A 90 15.59 16.59 4.30
N TRP A 91 15.22 15.31 4.25
CA TRP A 91 15.79 14.39 3.25
C TRP A 91 15.18 14.54 1.86
N LYS A 92 14.05 15.24 1.73
CA LYS A 92 13.44 15.48 0.44
C LYS A 92 14.31 16.47 -0.34
N PRO A 93 14.70 16.17 -1.59
CA PRO A 93 15.67 16.97 -2.34
C PRO A 93 15.22 18.41 -2.65
N TYR A 94 13.92 18.72 -2.46
CA TYR A 94 13.33 20.02 -2.77
C TYR A 94 13.06 20.88 -1.55
N GLU A 95 13.21 20.34 -0.33
CA GLU A 95 12.86 21.06 0.90
C GLU A 95 14.10 21.77 1.47
N THR A 96 14.30 23.03 1.06
CA THR A 96 15.43 23.87 1.47
C THR A 96 15.06 24.87 2.57
N GLY A 97 13.78 24.91 2.99
CA GLY A 97 13.26 25.93 3.90
C GLY A 97 13.70 25.77 5.35
N PHE A 98 14.22 24.60 5.75
CA PHE A 98 14.56 24.33 7.14
C PHE A 98 15.85 24.99 7.65
N GLU A 99 16.67 25.56 6.78
CA GLU A 99 17.87 26.33 7.18
C GLU A 99 17.55 27.78 7.58
N ASP A 100 16.41 28.31 7.13
CA ASP A 100 15.90 29.63 7.52
C ASP A 100 14.96 29.48 8.72
N PRO A 101 15.24 30.09 9.89
CA PRO A 101 14.42 29.97 11.09
C PRO A 101 12.94 30.33 10.89
N ASN A 102 12.64 31.35 10.07
CA ASN A 102 11.26 31.79 9.86
C ASN A 102 10.49 30.76 9.03
N ARG A 103 11.10 30.30 7.93
CA ARG A 103 10.52 29.23 7.10
C ARG A 103 10.41 27.92 7.85
N ARG A 104 11.38 27.58 8.71
CA ARG A 104 11.32 26.41 9.57
C ARG A 104 10.07 26.42 10.44
N GLU A 105 9.75 27.55 11.09
CA GLU A 105 8.55 27.63 11.94
C GLU A 105 7.26 27.53 11.13
N GLU A 106 7.19 28.14 9.94
CA GLU A 106 6.06 27.98 9.02
C GLU A 106 5.86 26.52 8.61
N ILE A 107 6.94 25.82 8.26
CA ILE A 107 6.91 24.39 7.90
C ILE A 107 6.44 23.55 9.08
N LEU A 108 6.97 23.79 10.28
CA LEU A 108 6.57 23.07 11.49
C LEU A 108 5.10 23.33 11.86
N THR A 109 4.62 24.55 11.69
CA THR A 109 3.20 24.90 11.90
C THR A 109 2.31 24.08 10.95
N ARG A 110 2.64 24.06 9.66
CA ARG A 110 1.92 23.24 8.67
C ARG A 110 1.98 21.75 8.99
N ILE A 111 3.11 21.23 9.47
CA ILE A 111 3.23 19.83 9.90
C ILE A 111 2.30 19.54 11.08
N LYS A 112 2.27 20.40 12.10
CA LYS A 112 1.38 20.25 13.26
C LYS A 112 -0.10 20.25 12.86
N GLU A 113 -0.50 21.13 11.96
CA GLU A 113 -1.87 21.16 11.41
C GLU A 113 -2.22 19.84 10.70
N ARG A 114 -1.30 19.31 9.88
CA ARG A 114 -1.49 18.04 9.18
C ARG A 114 -1.54 16.85 10.13
N ILE A 115 -0.80 16.87 11.23
CA ILE A 115 -0.92 15.87 12.30
C ILE A 115 -2.31 15.97 12.95
N ALA A 116 -2.77 17.19 13.28
CA ALA A 116 -4.08 17.40 13.89
C ALA A 116 -5.24 16.94 12.99
N ASN A 117 -5.08 17.09 11.67
CA ASN A 117 -6.06 16.61 10.68
C ASN A 117 -5.96 15.10 10.38
N GLY A 118 -4.96 14.39 10.94
CA GLY A 118 -4.74 12.96 10.71
C GLY A 118 -4.04 12.61 9.38
N ASP A 119 -3.58 13.62 8.64
CA ASP A 119 -2.85 13.46 7.39
C ASP A 119 -1.43 12.92 7.61
N ILE A 120 -0.85 13.22 8.78
CA ILE A 120 0.44 12.70 9.20
C ILE A 120 0.27 11.77 10.40
N ARG A 121 0.78 10.54 10.28
CA ARG A 121 0.78 9.55 11.35
C ARG A 121 2.13 8.83 11.42
N LEU A 122 2.57 8.56 12.63
CA LEU A 122 3.78 7.78 12.91
C LEU A 122 3.42 6.46 13.59
N ALA A 123 4.15 5.42 13.25
CA ALA A 123 4.12 4.17 14.00
C ALA A 123 5.46 3.45 13.85
N THR A 124 5.79 2.56 14.79
CA THR A 124 7.02 1.77 14.74
C THR A 124 6.75 0.27 14.82
N ILE A 125 7.75 -0.51 14.42
CA ILE A 125 7.82 -1.95 14.65
C ILE A 125 9.29 -2.35 14.83
N GLU A 126 9.55 -3.39 15.61
CA GLU A 126 10.85 -4.07 15.63
C GLU A 126 10.83 -5.22 14.61
N LEU A 127 11.78 -5.24 13.69
CA LEU A 127 11.81 -6.21 12.59
C LEU A 127 13.24 -6.42 12.12
N ASP A 128 13.65 -7.68 11.96
CA ASP A 128 14.91 -8.06 11.31
C ASP A 128 14.77 -7.89 9.79
N ILE A 129 15.09 -6.68 9.32
CA ILE A 129 14.92 -6.30 7.91
C ILE A 129 16.10 -6.76 7.04
N GLU A 130 17.27 -6.97 7.63
CA GLU A 130 18.49 -7.45 6.95
C GLU A 130 18.60 -8.98 6.92
N GLN A 131 17.84 -9.68 7.77
CA GLN A 131 17.85 -11.13 7.97
C GLN A 131 19.18 -11.65 8.52
N ASP A 132 19.80 -10.87 9.40
CA ASP A 132 21.05 -11.19 10.09
C ASP A 132 20.83 -11.65 11.56
N GLY A 133 19.57 -11.70 12.00
CA GLY A 133 19.18 -12.05 13.36
C GLY A 133 19.11 -10.85 14.32
N VAL A 134 19.41 -9.63 13.85
CA VAL A 134 19.28 -8.40 14.62
C VAL A 134 18.02 -7.68 14.20
N SER A 135 17.16 -7.31 15.15
CA SER A 135 15.97 -6.51 14.86
C SER A 135 16.27 -5.02 14.87
N GLU A 136 15.73 -4.30 13.90
CA GLU A 136 15.77 -2.85 13.83
C GLU A 136 14.41 -2.23 14.09
N THR A 137 14.43 -1.02 14.65
CA THR A 137 13.23 -0.21 14.80
C THR A 137 12.91 0.50 13.49
N VAL A 138 11.88 0.01 12.81
CA VAL A 138 11.36 0.61 11.57
C VAL A 138 10.28 1.62 11.92
N LEU A 139 10.45 2.86 11.47
CA LEU A 139 9.46 3.93 11.51
C LEU A 139 8.62 3.93 10.23
N LYS A 140 7.31 3.83 10.38
CA LYS A 140 6.32 4.13 9.34
C LYS A 140 5.90 5.59 9.43
N TYR A 141 6.11 6.34 8.36
CA TYR A 141 5.66 7.71 8.18
C TYR A 141 4.55 7.76 7.13
N GLU A 142 3.32 7.96 7.56
CA GLU A 142 2.17 8.20 6.67
C GLU A 142 1.99 9.71 6.51
N TYR A 143 1.89 10.21 5.28
CA TYR A 143 1.85 11.66 5.01
C TYR A 143 0.79 12.08 3.98
N ALA A 144 -0.25 11.28 3.81
CA ALA A 144 -1.51 11.65 3.18
C ALA A 144 -2.54 10.53 3.38
N GLY A 145 -3.81 10.89 3.37
CA GLY A 145 -4.89 9.93 3.19
C GLY A 145 -4.75 9.16 1.87
N CYS A 146 -5.19 7.90 1.88
CA CYS A 146 -5.36 7.12 0.67
C CYS A 146 -6.79 6.61 0.63
N ASP A 147 -7.59 7.21 -0.25
CA ASP A 147 -8.95 6.78 -0.51
C ASP A 147 -8.99 5.93 -1.80
N PRO A 148 -9.29 4.62 -1.70
CA PRO A 148 -9.38 3.75 -2.86
C PRO A 148 -10.61 4.04 -3.74
N SER A 149 -11.52 4.90 -3.29
CA SER A 149 -12.67 5.36 -4.09
C SER A 149 -12.37 6.66 -4.86
N ASN A 150 -11.34 7.41 -4.46
CA ASN A 150 -10.94 8.65 -5.11
C ASN A 150 -9.72 8.42 -6.01
N GLU A 151 -10.01 8.10 -7.28
CA GLU A 151 -9.00 7.68 -8.25
C GLU A 151 -8.00 8.77 -8.65
N SER A 152 -8.33 10.04 -8.40
CA SER A 152 -7.46 11.17 -8.68
C SER A 152 -6.11 11.09 -7.95
N HIS A 153 -6.05 10.35 -6.85
CA HIS A 153 -4.84 10.21 -6.06
C HIS A 153 -3.96 9.02 -6.47
N PHE A 154 -4.38 8.15 -7.39
CA PHE A 154 -3.66 6.90 -7.67
C PHE A 154 -2.32 7.06 -8.37
N SER A 155 -2.12 8.17 -9.08
CA SER A 155 -0.84 8.57 -9.67
C SER A 155 0.03 9.38 -8.72
N GLY A 156 -0.49 9.75 -7.54
CA GLY A 156 0.24 10.53 -6.56
C GLY A 156 1.31 9.70 -5.86
N THR A 157 2.44 10.34 -5.58
CA THR A 157 3.53 9.80 -4.77
C THR A 157 3.24 9.85 -3.26
N SER A 158 2.12 10.45 -2.87
CA SER A 158 1.71 10.58 -1.48
C SER A 158 1.11 9.27 -0.95
N GLY A 159 1.52 8.91 0.26
CA GLY A 159 1.07 7.70 0.93
C GLY A 159 1.88 7.46 2.19
N ARG A 160 2.84 6.53 2.11
CA ARG A 160 3.63 6.08 3.25
C ARG A 160 5.07 5.85 2.83
N SER A 161 5.97 6.16 3.75
CA SER A 161 7.40 5.84 3.64
C SER A 161 7.82 5.07 4.89
N PHE A 162 8.89 4.30 4.75
CA PHE A 162 9.49 3.57 5.87
C PHE A 162 10.95 4.01 6.05
N TYR A 163 11.35 4.16 7.31
CA TYR A 163 12.68 4.57 7.71
C TYR A 163 13.18 3.64 8.80
N VAL A 164 14.49 3.52 8.94
CA VAL A 164 15.13 2.81 10.06
C VAL A 164 15.58 3.86 11.06
N LEU A 165 15.31 3.62 12.34
CA LEU A 165 15.80 4.47 13.42
C LEU A 165 17.15 3.97 13.94
N THR A 166 17.93 4.89 14.51
CA THR A 166 19.08 4.54 15.33
C THR A 166 18.66 3.73 16.55
N SER A 167 19.59 3.02 17.18
CA SER A 167 19.30 2.13 18.32
C SER A 167 18.67 2.85 19.53
N ASP A 168 18.99 4.13 19.71
CA ASP A 168 18.38 5.01 20.73
C ASP A 168 17.01 5.58 20.32
N LYS A 169 16.57 5.32 19.08
CA LYS A 169 15.29 5.72 18.47
C LYS A 169 15.09 7.23 18.35
N THR A 170 16.16 8.03 18.46
CA THR A 170 16.09 9.50 18.41
C THR A 170 16.35 10.06 17.01
N LYS A 171 16.98 9.29 16.14
CA LYS A 171 17.38 9.73 14.79
C LYS A 171 17.04 8.70 13.74
N LEU A 172 16.99 9.15 12.50
CA LEU A 172 16.97 8.26 11.35
C LEU A 172 18.38 7.70 11.11
N ASP A 173 18.50 6.38 10.98
CA ASP A 173 19.68 5.75 10.41
C ASP A 173 19.70 6.04 8.90
N LYS A 174 20.56 6.97 8.48
CA LYS A 174 20.59 7.45 7.09
C LYS A 174 21.01 6.37 6.10
N GLU A 175 21.96 5.54 6.48
CA GLU A 175 22.52 4.51 5.61
C GLU A 175 21.49 3.41 5.40
N LYS A 176 20.96 2.85 6.50
CA LYS A 176 19.93 1.81 6.41
C LYS A 176 18.68 2.32 5.73
N SER A 177 18.22 3.51 6.10
CA SER A 177 17.05 4.11 5.45
C SER A 177 17.30 4.45 3.98
N GLY A 178 18.50 4.85 3.56
CA GLY A 178 18.78 5.14 2.15
C GLY A 178 18.59 3.91 1.25
N ASN A 179 18.87 2.72 1.78
CA ASN A 179 18.71 1.43 1.08
C ASN A 179 17.31 0.81 1.24
N PHE A 180 16.45 1.43 2.05
CA PHE A 180 15.16 0.89 2.48
C PHE A 180 13.97 1.81 2.16
N ALA A 181 14.20 3.12 2.14
CA ALA A 181 13.19 4.14 1.99
C ALA A 181 12.66 4.13 0.56
N ILE A 182 11.51 3.51 0.41
CA ILE A 182 10.72 3.61 -0.81
C ILE A 182 9.64 4.65 -0.55
N ALA A 183 9.77 5.80 -1.20
CA ALA A 183 8.67 6.75 -1.33
C ALA A 183 7.55 6.13 -2.21
N LEU A 184 6.40 6.80 -2.32
CA LEU A 184 5.17 6.36 -3.03
C LEU A 184 4.11 5.76 -2.09
N ARG A 185 3.18 5.00 -2.67
CA ARG A 185 2.11 4.28 -1.95
C ARG A 185 2.65 2.95 -1.42
N ALA A 186 3.66 3.05 -0.56
CA ALA A 186 4.29 1.88 0.02
C ALA A 186 3.40 1.23 1.07
N ASP A 187 3.53 -0.08 1.21
CA ASP A 187 2.93 -0.87 2.27
C ASP A 187 3.81 -2.10 2.54
N MET A 188 3.71 -2.67 3.73
CA MET A 188 4.56 -3.78 4.16
C MET A 188 3.73 -5.01 4.50
N PHE A 189 4.24 -6.19 4.17
CA PHE A 189 3.70 -7.47 4.62
C PHE A 189 4.85 -8.41 4.97
N LEU A 190 4.54 -9.49 5.67
CA LEU A 190 5.47 -10.57 5.93
C LEU A 190 5.06 -11.80 5.12
N PHE A 191 6.04 -12.51 4.56
CA PHE A 191 5.86 -13.83 3.96
C PHE A 191 6.84 -14.80 4.61
N ASN A 192 6.33 -15.83 5.27
CA ASN A 192 7.14 -16.73 6.12
C ASN A 192 8.01 -15.95 7.11
N SER A 193 7.40 -14.95 7.77
CA SER A 193 8.04 -14.02 8.72
C SER A 193 9.13 -13.11 8.15
N ARG A 194 9.34 -13.10 6.82
CA ARG A 194 10.30 -12.19 6.17
C ARG A 194 9.59 -10.95 5.64
N PRO A 195 10.13 -9.75 5.84
CA PRO A 195 9.48 -8.52 5.41
C PRO A 195 9.63 -8.27 3.91
N TYR A 196 8.57 -7.75 3.32
CA TYR A 196 8.50 -7.31 1.93
C TYR A 196 7.77 -5.98 1.86
N ILE A 197 8.26 -5.10 0.98
CA ILE A 197 7.63 -3.81 0.70
C ILE A 197 6.93 -3.91 -0.65
N THR A 198 5.68 -3.47 -0.68
CA THR A 198 4.91 -3.29 -1.90
C THR A 198 4.86 -1.83 -2.28
N VAL A 199 4.78 -1.55 -3.58
CA VAL A 199 4.66 -0.20 -4.10
C VAL A 199 3.68 -0.20 -5.26
N TRP A 200 2.75 0.75 -5.28
CA TRP A 200 1.89 0.97 -6.43
C TRP A 200 2.32 2.17 -7.25
N ALA A 201 2.29 1.99 -8.56
CA ALA A 201 2.36 3.05 -9.55
C ALA A 201 1.21 2.87 -10.56
N GLY A 202 0.63 3.95 -11.06
CA GLY A 202 -0.43 3.89 -12.07
C GLY A 202 -0.98 5.26 -12.39
N ASN A 203 -1.82 5.32 -13.43
CA ASN A 203 -2.53 6.53 -13.81
C ASN A 203 -3.97 6.52 -13.25
N PRO A 204 -4.68 7.66 -13.25
CA PRO A 204 -6.10 7.71 -12.93
C PRO A 204 -6.92 6.67 -13.73
N GLY A 205 -7.98 6.10 -13.14
CA GLY A 205 -8.71 4.99 -13.77
C GLY A 205 -8.01 3.64 -13.67
N PHE A 206 -7.04 3.49 -12.75
CA PHE A 206 -6.19 2.29 -12.61
C PHE A 206 -5.41 1.93 -13.89
N LYS A 207 -5.27 2.88 -14.82
CA LYS A 207 -4.62 2.64 -16.12
C LYS A 207 -3.14 2.38 -15.89
N ASN A 208 -2.61 1.33 -16.53
CA ASN A 208 -1.23 0.89 -16.35
C ASN A 208 -0.84 0.64 -14.87
N GLY A 209 -1.81 0.28 -14.03
CA GLY A 209 -1.58 -0.04 -12.63
C GLY A 209 -0.54 -1.16 -12.49
N LEU A 210 0.56 -0.83 -11.83
CA LEU A 210 1.68 -1.70 -11.55
C LEU A 210 1.87 -1.77 -10.04
N LEU A 211 1.69 -2.95 -9.48
CA LEU A 211 2.09 -3.25 -8.11
C LEU A 211 3.45 -3.94 -8.18
N SER A 212 4.43 -3.48 -7.41
CA SER A 212 5.75 -4.09 -7.34
C SER A 212 6.01 -4.56 -5.91
N ILE A 213 6.76 -5.65 -5.75
CA ILE A 213 7.26 -6.16 -4.47
C ILE A 213 8.77 -6.07 -4.49
N TYR A 214 9.32 -5.60 -3.38
CA TYR A 214 10.75 -5.51 -3.11
C TYR A 214 11.04 -6.20 -1.79
N ARG A 215 12.17 -6.91 -1.75
CA ARG A 215 12.79 -7.29 -0.49
C ARG A 215 13.63 -6.10 0.00
N PRO A 216 13.56 -5.73 1.29
CA PRO A 216 14.47 -4.76 1.90
C PRO A 216 15.94 -5.04 1.53
N PHE A 217 16.73 -3.98 1.33
CA PHE A 217 18.18 -4.04 1.06
C PHE A 217 18.65 -4.85 -0.16
N SER A 218 17.74 -5.29 -1.02
CA SER A 218 18.13 -5.84 -2.32
C SER A 218 18.53 -4.68 -3.22
N LEU A 219 19.84 -4.46 -3.36
CA LEU A 219 20.44 -3.34 -4.09
C LEU A 219 19.68 -3.03 -5.39
N VAL A 220 19.37 -1.74 -5.59
CA VAL A 220 18.77 -1.22 -6.83
C VAL A 220 19.69 -1.57 -8.00
N GLY A 221 19.34 -2.64 -8.74
CA GLY A 221 20.11 -3.11 -9.89
C GLY A 221 20.37 -4.61 -9.89
N THR A 222 20.46 -5.25 -8.72
CA THR A 222 20.44 -6.71 -8.62
C THR A 222 18.99 -7.14 -8.44
N GLN A 223 18.42 -7.80 -9.46
CA GLN A 223 17.01 -8.19 -9.50
C GLN A 223 16.58 -9.46 -8.71
N PRO A 224 17.38 -10.17 -7.87
CA PRO A 224 16.83 -11.34 -7.21
C PRO A 224 15.74 -10.92 -6.22
N GLY A 225 14.50 -11.33 -6.49
CA GLY A 225 13.36 -11.14 -5.58
C GLY A 225 12.41 -9.98 -5.90
N ARG A 226 12.57 -9.26 -7.02
CA ARG A 226 11.56 -8.29 -7.47
C ARG A 226 10.37 -8.99 -8.14
N CYS A 227 9.16 -8.62 -7.75
CA CYS A 227 7.93 -9.05 -8.42
C CYS A 227 7.20 -7.84 -8.99
N ASP A 228 6.69 -7.92 -10.22
CA ASP A 228 5.83 -6.89 -10.80
C ASP A 228 4.51 -7.50 -11.24
N TYR A 229 3.40 -6.87 -10.88
CA TYR A 229 2.03 -7.28 -11.21
C TYR A 229 1.32 -6.16 -11.94
N ARG A 230 0.77 -6.46 -13.11
CA ARG A 230 -0.07 -5.52 -13.83
C ARG A 230 -1.52 -5.77 -13.50
N TYR A 231 -2.21 -4.71 -13.08
CA TYR A 231 -3.65 -4.74 -12.92
C TYR A 231 -4.36 -4.63 -14.27
N LYS A 232 -5.30 -5.53 -14.53
CA LYS A 232 -6.17 -5.53 -15.70
C LYS A 232 -7.60 -5.29 -15.25
N ALA A 233 -8.07 -4.05 -15.40
CA ALA A 233 -9.48 -3.73 -15.17
C ALA A 233 -10.38 -4.53 -16.12
N ALA A 234 -11.53 -5.01 -15.63
CA ALA A 234 -12.52 -5.68 -16.46
C ALA A 234 -13.06 -4.75 -17.55
N LYS A 235 -13.43 -5.32 -18.70
CA LYS A 235 -13.86 -4.57 -19.89
C LYS A 235 -15.05 -3.65 -19.63
N THR A 236 -15.98 -4.06 -18.76
CA THR A 236 -17.20 -3.31 -18.42
C THR A 236 -16.93 -1.98 -17.71
N ARG A 237 -15.79 -1.85 -16.99
CA ARG A 237 -15.42 -0.61 -16.28
C ARG A 237 -14.74 0.45 -17.15
N ARG A 238 -14.42 0.14 -18.42
CA ARG A 238 -13.74 1.10 -19.33
C ARG A 238 -14.67 2.15 -19.94
N GLN A 239 -15.99 2.04 -19.75
CA GLN A 239 -17.00 2.86 -20.43
C GLN A 239 -17.71 3.87 -19.52
N SER A 240 -17.40 3.90 -18.23
CA SER A 240 -17.83 4.93 -17.27
C SER A 240 -16.73 5.97 -17.07
#